data_AF-A0A0C2D3X0-F1
#
_entry.id   AF-A0A0C2D3X0-F1
#
_cell.length_a   1.000
_cell.length_b   1.000
_cell.length_c   1.000
_cell.angle_alpha   90.00
_cell.angle_beta   90.00
_cell.angle_gamma   90.00
#
_symmetry.space_group_name_H-M   'P 1'
#
loop_
_entity.id
_entity.type
_entity.pdbx_description
1 polymer ?
#
loop_
_entity_poly.entity_id
_entity_poly.type
_entity_poly.pdbx_seq_one_letter_code
_entity_poly.pdbx_strand_id
1 'polypeptide(L)'
;MWSSTTFAPAPRSSGFRRGLELCAVAVLVVGTSSCVGRLDAPPPRTASQFTQGRTLADLDALTRLRAAADVSPEQLEPQWRAGMAHLRASLQGHVDQREHAERYLERAWLLDPEAKRVPAARVLARLLNMRSSVLDLSKLDLQLRLYAALVEQTSATKAEAFAFTCFAAAATALQRYAQGHTLAALRELEALERAMRARTRQHPDDIDAHAMAGNFELTFAGVIPVGVEQRLTRGIDYLEVQQDHWDQLSPRARNTGVAPNVRSVFALFLAEGLLAHGDVEAAAGRYAQILEFEDQADTGPRRQIVSLAQHRLANLETYAGARELLPPWPAGVTGCVACHSREATLPTDDLYLVPGVVLR
;
A
#
# COMPACT_ATOMS: atom_id res chain seq x y z
N MET A 1 -15.98 -6.03 61.98
CA MET A 1 -16.74 -5.00 62.71
C MET A 1 -17.34 -4.08 61.65
N TRP A 2 -18.64 -4.23 61.35
CA TRP A 2 -19.72 -3.32 61.79
C TRP A 2 -19.55 -1.93 61.15
N SER A 3 -20.46 -1.34 60.38
CA SER A 3 -21.93 -1.30 60.39
C SER A 3 -22.39 -0.81 58.98
N SER A 4 -23.51 -1.20 58.38
CA SER A 4 -24.91 -1.24 58.81
C SER A 4 -25.52 0.14 59.10
N THR A 5 -26.25 0.72 58.14
CA THR A 5 -27.46 1.53 58.41
C THR A 5 -28.19 1.83 57.10
N THR A 6 -29.50 2.04 56.98
CA THR A 6 -30.77 1.53 57.55
C THR A 6 -31.86 2.12 56.64
N PHE A 7 -32.97 1.40 56.46
CA PHE A 7 -34.14 1.81 55.69
C PHE A 7 -35.09 2.78 56.42
N ALA A 8 -36.00 3.39 55.62
CA ALA A 8 -37.38 3.83 55.93
C ALA A 8 -37.65 5.34 56.21
N PRO A 9 -38.91 5.82 56.15
CA PRO A 9 -39.80 5.91 54.97
C PRO A 9 -40.47 7.31 54.80
N ALA A 10 -41.31 7.45 53.77
CA ALA A 10 -42.05 8.64 53.31
C ALA A 10 -43.09 9.23 54.31
N PRO A 11 -43.65 10.45 54.09
CA PRO A 11 -44.85 10.59 53.24
C PRO A 11 -45.08 11.93 52.47
N ARG A 12 -45.86 11.80 51.39
CA ARG A 12 -46.91 12.66 50.78
C ARG A 12 -46.92 14.18 51.05
N SER A 13 -47.03 15.00 49.99
CA SER A 13 -48.31 15.51 49.44
C SER A 13 -48.15 16.69 48.46
N SER A 14 -49.10 16.81 47.53
CA SER A 14 -49.53 18.00 46.74
C SER A 14 -48.45 18.72 45.92
N GLY A 15 -48.44 18.69 44.59
CA GLY A 15 -49.57 18.96 43.69
C GLY A 15 -49.50 20.42 43.24
N PHE A 16 -48.93 20.68 42.06
CA PHE A 16 -49.24 21.90 41.30
C PHE A 16 -48.99 21.67 39.81
N ARG A 17 -49.99 22.06 39.02
CA ARG A 17 -50.05 22.07 37.56
C ARG A 17 -49.08 23.12 37.00
N ARG A 18 -48.48 22.83 35.84
CA ARG A 18 -48.38 23.66 34.60
C ARG A 18 -47.08 23.33 33.85
N GLY A 19 -47.18 23.25 32.52
CA GLY A 19 -46.03 23.24 31.63
C GLY A 19 -45.78 21.91 30.93
N LEU A 20 -46.70 21.50 30.04
CA LEU A 20 -46.38 20.57 28.95
C LEU A 20 -45.46 21.31 27.96
N GLU A 21 -44.18 21.43 28.32
CA GLU A 21 -43.14 21.77 27.35
C GLU A 21 -42.78 20.48 26.61
N LEU A 22 -43.47 20.27 25.49
CA LEU A 22 -43.03 19.43 24.39
C LEU A 22 -41.65 19.91 23.95
N CYS A 23 -40.60 19.42 24.62
CA CYS A 23 -39.26 19.37 24.04
C CYS A 23 -39.31 18.38 22.88
N ALA A 24 -39.74 18.90 21.73
CA ALA A 24 -39.52 18.31 20.44
C ALA A 24 -38.00 18.13 20.27
N VAL A 25 -37.50 16.94 20.62
CA VAL A 25 -36.26 16.40 20.06
C VAL A 25 -36.57 16.14 18.59
N ALA A 26 -36.60 17.23 17.82
CA ALA A 26 -36.51 17.17 16.38
C ALA A 26 -35.14 16.55 16.09
N VAL A 27 -35.16 15.24 15.84
CA VAL A 27 -34.13 14.50 15.12
C VAL A 27 -34.07 15.10 13.72
N LEU A 28 -33.47 16.28 13.64
CA LEU A 28 -32.99 16.87 12.41
C LEU A 28 -31.76 16.04 12.05
N VAL A 29 -32.01 14.89 11.43
CA VAL A 29 -31.09 14.24 10.50
C VAL A 29 -30.91 15.25 9.37
N VAL A 30 -30.06 16.24 9.63
CA VAL A 30 -29.53 17.12 8.62
C VAL A 30 -28.67 16.21 7.75
N GLY A 31 -29.27 15.77 6.65
CA GLY A 31 -28.61 15.04 5.57
C GLY A 31 -27.47 15.85 4.98
N THR A 32 -26.32 15.84 5.66
CA THR A 32 -25.07 16.51 5.27
C THR A 32 -23.90 15.54 5.18
N SER A 33 -24.13 14.23 5.17
CA SER A 33 -23.05 13.23 5.21
C SER A 33 -22.99 12.31 3.99
N SER A 34 -23.31 12.84 2.79
CA SER A 34 -23.07 12.12 1.53
C SER A 34 -21.99 12.76 0.66
N CYS A 35 -21.39 13.87 1.09
CA CYS A 35 -20.21 14.45 0.46
C CYS A 35 -18.91 13.88 1.02
N VAL A 36 -18.90 12.61 1.43
CA VAL A 36 -17.62 11.90 1.55
C VAL A 36 -17.17 11.72 0.10
N GLY A 37 -16.25 12.58 -0.34
CA GLY A 37 -15.69 12.54 -1.69
C GLY A 37 -15.36 11.10 -2.05
N ARG A 38 -15.89 10.63 -3.17
CA ARG A 38 -15.53 9.32 -3.70
C ARG A 38 -14.04 9.37 -3.97
N LEU A 39 -13.26 8.48 -3.35
CA LEU A 39 -11.86 8.33 -3.70
C LEU A 39 -11.80 7.67 -5.09
N ASP A 40 -11.76 8.50 -6.12
CA ASP A 40 -11.57 8.03 -7.49
C ASP A 40 -10.09 7.70 -7.69
N ALA A 41 -9.82 6.59 -8.37
CA ALA A 41 -8.46 6.24 -8.75
C ALA A 41 -7.87 7.33 -9.67
N PRO A 42 -6.59 7.69 -9.52
CA PRO A 42 -5.93 8.54 -10.51
C PRO A 42 -5.97 7.87 -11.89
N PRO A 43 -5.90 8.67 -12.98
CA PRO A 43 -5.86 8.11 -14.32
C PRO A 43 -4.70 7.12 -14.45
N PRO A 44 -4.90 6.00 -15.17
CA PRO A 44 -3.89 4.95 -15.27
C PRO A 44 -2.63 5.51 -15.95
N ARG A 45 -1.48 5.18 -15.38
CA ARG A 45 -0.19 5.51 -16.00
C ARG A 45 0.03 4.66 -17.25
N THR A 46 0.63 5.23 -18.28
CA THR A 46 0.88 4.57 -19.56
C THR A 46 2.30 4.01 -19.65
N ALA A 47 2.51 3.02 -20.51
CA ALA A 47 3.87 2.52 -20.80
C ALA A 47 4.79 3.61 -21.34
N SER A 48 4.27 4.56 -22.14
CA SER A 48 5.06 5.67 -22.68
C SER A 48 5.64 6.57 -21.59
N GLN A 49 4.92 6.78 -20.47
CA GLN A 49 5.43 7.55 -19.33
C GLN A 49 6.66 6.88 -18.69
N PHE A 50 6.68 5.54 -18.63
CA PHE A 50 7.79 4.81 -18.01
C PHE A 50 8.95 4.51 -18.95
N THR A 51 8.64 4.28 -20.22
CA THR A 51 9.62 3.84 -21.22
C THR A 51 10.21 5.01 -22.00
N GLN A 52 9.50 6.14 -22.08
CA GLN A 52 9.80 7.24 -22.99
C GLN A 52 9.99 6.76 -24.43
N GLY A 53 9.19 5.76 -24.85
CA GLY A 53 9.28 5.16 -26.18
C GLY A 53 10.39 4.12 -26.36
N ARG A 54 11.18 3.83 -25.32
CA ARG A 54 12.23 2.81 -25.36
C ARG A 54 11.67 1.39 -25.19
N THR A 55 12.23 0.44 -25.93
CA THR A 55 11.90 -0.98 -25.76
C THR A 55 12.76 -1.59 -24.66
N LEU A 56 12.26 -1.55 -23.42
CA LEU A 56 12.94 -2.09 -22.23
C LEU A 56 12.78 -3.62 -22.03
N ALA A 57 12.02 -4.28 -22.91
CA ALA A 57 11.72 -5.70 -22.87
C ALA A 57 11.54 -6.22 -24.30
N ASP A 58 11.81 -7.51 -24.56
CA ASP A 58 11.61 -8.12 -25.88
C ASP A 58 10.10 -8.35 -26.15
N LEU A 59 9.44 -7.34 -26.74
CA LEU A 59 7.99 -7.36 -27.00
C LEU A 59 7.58 -8.42 -28.04
N ASP A 60 8.49 -8.77 -28.96
CA ASP A 60 8.24 -9.83 -29.94
C ASP A 60 8.26 -11.20 -29.27
N ALA A 61 9.19 -11.43 -28.34
CA ALA A 61 9.19 -12.64 -27.51
C ALA A 61 7.94 -12.75 -26.66
N LEU A 62 7.47 -11.64 -26.07
CA LEU A 62 6.19 -11.62 -25.33
C LEU A 62 5.02 -12.04 -26.24
N THR A 63 4.97 -11.51 -27.46
CA THR A 63 3.94 -11.88 -28.45
C THR A 63 3.99 -13.37 -28.80
N ARG A 64 5.19 -13.96 -28.98
CA ARG A 64 5.35 -15.40 -29.21
C ARG A 64 4.90 -16.24 -28.01
N LEU A 65 5.27 -15.85 -26.79
CA LEU A 65 4.86 -16.53 -25.56
C LEU A 65 3.34 -16.48 -25.37
N ARG A 66 2.73 -15.34 -25.68
CA ARG A 66 1.28 -15.14 -25.66
C ARG A 66 0.58 -16.10 -26.62
N ALA A 67 1.04 -16.13 -27.89
CA ALA A 67 0.49 -17.03 -28.90
C ALA A 67 0.60 -18.50 -28.47
N ALA A 68 1.74 -18.91 -27.92
CA ALA A 68 1.94 -20.26 -27.40
C ALA A 68 1.00 -20.60 -26.23
N ALA A 69 0.74 -19.65 -25.31
CA ALA A 69 -0.20 -19.84 -24.22
C ALA A 69 -1.66 -19.90 -24.72
N ASP A 70 -2.03 -19.12 -25.74
CA ASP A 70 -3.40 -19.07 -26.25
C ASP A 70 -3.79 -20.30 -27.07
N VAL A 71 -2.84 -20.98 -27.73
CA VAL A 71 -3.11 -22.25 -28.43
C VAL A 71 -3.18 -23.46 -27.51
N SER A 72 -2.80 -23.31 -26.23
CA SER A 72 -2.79 -24.40 -25.24
C SER A 72 -3.29 -23.90 -23.87
N PRO A 73 -4.55 -23.42 -23.78
CA PRO A 73 -5.10 -22.81 -22.57
C PRO A 73 -5.14 -23.75 -21.36
N GLU A 74 -5.19 -25.06 -21.59
CA GLU A 74 -5.23 -26.12 -20.58
C GLU A 74 -3.85 -26.54 -20.06
N GLN A 75 -2.76 -26.07 -20.69
CA GLN A 75 -1.40 -26.45 -20.31
C GLN A 75 -0.78 -25.43 -19.36
N LEU A 76 -0.41 -25.89 -18.15
CA LEU A 76 0.13 -25.02 -17.10
C LEU A 76 1.39 -24.25 -17.53
N GLU A 77 2.34 -24.93 -18.16
CA GLU A 77 3.67 -24.37 -18.43
C GLU A 77 3.62 -23.18 -19.39
N PRO A 78 2.92 -23.23 -20.54
CA PRO A 78 2.70 -22.05 -21.38
C PRO A 78 2.05 -20.87 -20.64
N GLN A 79 1.01 -21.12 -19.83
CA GLN A 79 0.34 -20.05 -19.07
C GLN A 79 1.32 -19.40 -18.07
N TRP A 80 2.04 -20.20 -17.30
CA TRP A 80 3.00 -19.70 -16.32
C TRP A 80 4.14 -18.91 -16.98
N ARG A 81 4.72 -19.43 -18.05
CA ARG A 81 5.81 -18.75 -18.78
C ARG A 81 5.38 -17.41 -19.36
N ALA A 82 4.21 -17.36 -20.00
CA ALA A 82 3.66 -16.11 -20.53
C ALA A 82 3.37 -15.12 -19.39
N GLY A 83 2.68 -15.57 -18.33
CA GLY A 83 2.34 -14.74 -17.18
C GLY A 83 3.57 -14.11 -16.51
N MET A 84 4.60 -14.91 -16.25
CA MET A 84 5.85 -14.41 -15.66
C MET A 84 6.63 -13.47 -16.58
N ALA A 85 6.62 -13.71 -17.90
CA ALA A 85 7.31 -12.85 -18.85
C ALA A 85 6.64 -11.46 -18.93
N HIS A 86 5.30 -11.42 -19.06
CA HIS A 86 4.55 -10.16 -19.04
C HIS A 86 4.67 -9.43 -17.69
N LEU A 87 4.66 -10.15 -16.56
CA LEU A 87 4.91 -9.57 -15.24
C LEU A 87 6.26 -8.83 -15.20
N ARG A 88 7.34 -9.48 -15.64
CA ARG A 88 8.67 -8.88 -15.67
C ARG A 88 8.71 -7.64 -16.56
N ALA A 89 8.10 -7.70 -17.74
CA ALA A 89 8.01 -6.55 -18.64
C ALA A 89 7.25 -5.38 -17.99
N SER A 90 6.15 -5.64 -17.27
CA SER A 90 5.43 -4.62 -16.51
C SER A 90 6.28 -3.99 -15.42
N LEU A 91 7.06 -4.79 -14.68
CA LEU A 91 7.99 -4.28 -13.68
C LEU A 91 9.18 -3.51 -14.28
N GLN A 92 9.49 -3.72 -15.56
CA GLN A 92 10.48 -2.93 -16.31
C GLN A 92 9.94 -1.60 -16.84
N GLY A 93 8.62 -1.36 -16.79
CA GLY A 93 7.97 -0.13 -17.25
C GLY A 93 6.94 -0.33 -18.37
N HIS A 94 6.84 -1.53 -18.97
CA HIS A 94 5.78 -1.86 -19.94
C HIS A 94 4.48 -2.23 -19.21
N VAL A 95 3.92 -1.25 -18.48
CA VAL A 95 2.74 -1.43 -17.62
C VAL A 95 1.48 -1.79 -18.39
N ASP A 96 1.46 -1.57 -19.70
CA ASP A 96 0.45 -2.06 -20.65
C ASP A 96 0.40 -3.59 -20.73
N GLN A 97 1.50 -4.28 -20.40
CA GLN A 97 1.57 -5.74 -20.36
C GLN A 97 0.91 -6.36 -19.12
N ARG A 98 0.48 -5.55 -18.16
CA ARG A 98 -0.03 -5.99 -16.85
C ARG A 98 -1.24 -6.90 -16.99
N GLU A 99 -2.20 -6.56 -17.86
CA GLU A 99 -3.42 -7.36 -18.03
C GLU A 99 -3.14 -8.73 -18.65
N HIS A 100 -2.14 -8.82 -19.52
CA HIS A 100 -1.67 -10.11 -20.02
C HIS A 100 -1.05 -10.93 -18.90
N ALA A 101 -0.20 -10.33 -18.07
CA ALA A 101 0.37 -11.00 -16.90
C ALA A 101 -0.73 -11.55 -15.98
N GLU A 102 -1.70 -10.72 -15.62
CA GLU A 102 -2.84 -11.09 -14.77
C GLU A 102 -3.64 -12.27 -15.35
N ARG A 103 -4.02 -12.18 -16.63
CA ARG A 103 -4.79 -13.23 -17.31
C ARG A 103 -4.08 -14.57 -17.33
N TYR A 104 -2.80 -14.60 -17.68
CA TYR A 104 -2.06 -15.85 -17.80
C TYR A 104 -1.70 -16.44 -16.43
N LEU A 105 -1.40 -15.60 -15.45
CA LEU A 105 -1.20 -16.05 -14.07
C LEU A 105 -2.50 -16.56 -13.44
N GLU A 106 -3.66 -15.98 -13.76
CA GLU A 106 -4.97 -16.46 -13.30
C GLU A 106 -5.26 -17.84 -13.90
N ARG A 107 -5.03 -18.04 -15.21
CA ARG A 107 -5.15 -19.36 -15.84
C ARG A 107 -4.19 -20.38 -15.22
N ALA A 108 -2.93 -20.00 -14.98
CA ALA A 108 -1.97 -20.88 -14.34
C ALA A 108 -2.41 -21.29 -12.92
N TRP A 109 -2.98 -20.35 -12.14
CA TRP A 109 -3.55 -20.65 -10.84
C TRP A 109 -4.75 -21.59 -10.92
N LEU A 110 -5.66 -21.42 -11.88
CA LEU A 110 -6.80 -22.33 -12.05
C LEU A 110 -6.39 -23.75 -12.44
N LEU A 111 -5.26 -23.91 -13.15
CA LEU A 111 -4.70 -25.21 -13.54
C LEU A 111 -3.88 -25.88 -12.42
N ASP A 112 -3.31 -25.11 -11.50
CA ASP A 112 -2.53 -25.59 -10.35
C ASP A 112 -2.92 -24.82 -9.07
N PRO A 113 -4.17 -24.98 -8.57
CA PRO A 113 -4.70 -24.16 -7.50
C PRO A 113 -3.98 -24.38 -6.17
N GLU A 114 -3.47 -25.60 -5.94
CA GLU A 114 -2.71 -25.99 -4.74
C GLU A 114 -1.21 -25.67 -4.83
N ALA A 115 -0.77 -25.01 -5.91
CA ALA A 115 0.62 -24.62 -6.15
C ALA A 115 1.63 -25.77 -6.07
N LYS A 116 1.26 -26.96 -6.58
CA LYS A 116 2.13 -28.15 -6.57
C LYS A 116 3.32 -28.00 -7.51
N ARG A 117 3.19 -27.18 -8.55
CA ARG A 117 4.20 -27.00 -9.61
C ARG A 117 4.68 -25.57 -9.69
N VAL A 118 3.76 -24.58 -9.59
CA VAL A 118 4.11 -23.16 -9.69
C VAL A 118 3.34 -22.32 -8.66
N PRO A 119 3.94 -21.27 -8.07
CA PRO A 119 3.29 -20.45 -7.06
C PRO A 119 2.41 -19.35 -7.68
N ALA A 120 1.54 -19.69 -8.64
CA ALA A 120 0.76 -18.73 -9.42
C ALA A 120 -0.13 -17.85 -8.54
N ALA A 121 -0.79 -18.42 -7.53
CA ALA A 121 -1.63 -17.67 -6.60
C ALA A 121 -0.84 -16.57 -5.88
N ARG A 122 0.33 -16.92 -5.33
CA ARG A 122 1.21 -16.01 -4.59
C ARG A 122 1.69 -14.87 -5.49
N VAL A 123 2.13 -15.19 -6.71
CA VAL A 123 2.62 -14.16 -7.65
C VAL A 123 1.49 -13.25 -8.12
N LEU A 124 0.34 -13.80 -8.50
CA LEU A 124 -0.79 -13.00 -8.96
C LEU A 124 -1.34 -12.10 -7.86
N ALA A 125 -1.51 -12.61 -6.63
CA ALA A 125 -2.00 -11.82 -5.51
C ALA A 125 -1.10 -10.60 -5.24
N ARG A 126 0.23 -10.80 -5.32
CA ARG A 126 1.22 -9.73 -5.16
C ARG A 126 1.22 -8.75 -6.34
N LEU A 127 1.04 -9.22 -7.57
CA LEU A 127 0.88 -8.35 -8.74
C LEU A 127 -0.35 -7.46 -8.60
N LEU A 128 -1.48 -8.00 -8.14
CA LEU A 128 -2.72 -7.23 -7.95
C LEU A 128 -2.60 -6.13 -6.88
N ASN A 129 -1.62 -6.21 -5.97
CA ASN A 129 -1.33 -5.11 -5.04
C ASN A 129 -0.93 -3.81 -5.79
N MET A 130 -0.38 -3.91 -7.01
CA MET A 130 -0.10 -2.74 -7.86
C MET A 130 -1.37 -1.98 -8.26
N ARG A 131 -2.49 -2.69 -8.45
CA ARG A 131 -3.78 -2.05 -8.74
C ARG A 131 -4.38 -1.44 -7.47
N SER A 132 -4.45 -2.22 -6.39
CA SER A 132 -5.11 -1.78 -5.16
C SER A 132 -4.41 -0.58 -4.51
N SER A 133 -3.09 -0.44 -4.69
CA SER A 133 -2.31 0.70 -4.20
C SER A 133 -2.55 2.02 -4.93
N VAL A 134 -3.21 1.99 -6.10
CA VAL A 134 -3.72 3.20 -6.80
C VAL A 134 -5.25 3.25 -6.81
N LEU A 135 -5.91 2.52 -5.90
CA LEU A 135 -7.36 2.38 -5.85
C LEU A 135 -8.00 1.90 -7.16
N ASP A 136 -7.25 1.19 -8.00
CA ASP A 136 -7.84 0.41 -9.10
C ASP A 136 -8.43 -0.87 -8.50
N LEU A 137 -9.74 -0.83 -8.24
CA LEU A 137 -10.44 -1.88 -7.51
C LEU A 137 -11.10 -2.93 -8.42
N SER A 138 -10.84 -2.87 -9.73
CA SER A 138 -11.48 -3.70 -10.77
C SER A 138 -11.23 -5.21 -10.62
N LYS A 139 -10.20 -5.60 -9.86
CA LYS A 139 -9.80 -6.99 -9.63
C LYS A 139 -9.81 -7.41 -8.15
N LEU A 140 -10.45 -6.64 -7.27
CA LEU A 140 -10.49 -6.96 -5.82
C LEU A 140 -11.07 -8.34 -5.52
N ASP A 141 -12.13 -8.76 -6.23
CA ASP A 141 -12.75 -10.08 -6.00
C ASP A 141 -11.78 -11.22 -6.30
N LEU A 142 -10.97 -11.08 -7.36
CA LEU A 142 -9.91 -12.04 -7.67
C LEU A 142 -8.82 -11.99 -6.60
N GLN A 143 -8.37 -10.80 -6.20
CA GLN A 143 -7.34 -10.61 -5.16
C GLN A 143 -7.76 -11.25 -3.82
N LEU A 144 -9.02 -11.10 -3.41
CA LEU A 144 -9.57 -11.70 -2.21
C LEU A 144 -9.59 -13.23 -2.28
N ARG A 145 -10.06 -13.80 -3.40
CA ARG A 145 -10.03 -15.27 -3.59
C ARG A 145 -8.61 -15.82 -3.52
N LEU A 146 -7.64 -15.13 -4.10
CA LEU A 146 -6.25 -15.53 -4.08
C LEU A 146 -5.66 -15.51 -2.66
N TYR A 147 -5.88 -14.43 -1.90
CA TYR A 147 -5.39 -14.37 -0.51
C TYR A 147 -6.11 -15.36 0.41
N ALA A 148 -7.41 -15.60 0.22
CA ALA A 148 -8.13 -16.66 0.94
C ALA A 148 -7.50 -18.04 0.67
N ALA A 149 -7.27 -18.38 -0.60
CA ALA A 149 -6.60 -19.62 -0.98
C ALA A 149 -5.18 -19.72 -0.38
N LEU A 150 -4.41 -18.63 -0.39
CA LEU A 150 -3.07 -18.60 0.21
C LEU A 150 -3.13 -18.84 1.72
N VAL A 151 -4.05 -18.20 2.44
CA VAL A 151 -4.24 -18.40 3.89
C VAL A 151 -4.63 -19.85 4.20
N GLU A 152 -5.54 -20.45 3.43
CA GLU A 152 -5.98 -21.85 3.61
C GLU A 152 -4.86 -22.86 3.31
N GLN A 153 -4.05 -22.60 2.28
CA GLN A 153 -2.95 -23.48 1.85
C GLN A 153 -1.69 -23.33 2.71
N THR A 154 -1.67 -22.38 3.64
CA THR A 154 -0.47 -22.06 4.38
C THR A 154 -0.08 -23.19 5.34
N SER A 155 0.88 -24.01 4.91
CA SER A 155 1.82 -24.75 5.78
C SER A 155 3.05 -23.91 6.17
N ALA A 156 3.05 -22.62 5.76
CA ALA A 156 4.20 -21.74 5.88
C ALA A 156 4.47 -21.26 7.31
N THR A 157 5.60 -20.57 7.47
CA THR A 157 5.98 -19.94 8.73
C THR A 157 4.88 -18.99 9.24
N LYS A 158 4.80 -18.82 10.56
CA LYS A 158 3.85 -17.88 11.19
C LYS A 158 3.90 -16.47 10.60
N ALA A 159 5.07 -16.03 10.10
CA ALA A 159 5.26 -14.71 9.50
C ALA A 159 4.59 -14.59 8.12
N GLU A 160 4.72 -15.60 7.26
CA GLU A 160 4.09 -15.58 5.94
C GLU A 160 2.56 -15.69 6.03
N ALA A 161 2.06 -16.56 6.92
CA ALA A 161 0.63 -16.63 7.23
C ALA A 161 0.07 -15.26 7.63
N PHE A 162 0.77 -14.58 8.55
CA PHE A 162 0.40 -13.26 9.01
C PHE A 162 0.38 -12.23 7.86
N ALA A 163 1.41 -12.22 7.02
CA ALA A 163 1.45 -11.31 5.87
C ALA A 163 0.25 -11.51 4.92
N PHE A 164 -0.11 -12.76 4.59
CA PHE A 164 -1.29 -13.03 3.76
C PHE A 164 -2.59 -12.62 4.42
N THR A 165 -2.75 -12.86 5.74
CA THR A 165 -3.91 -12.36 6.49
C THR A 165 -4.00 -10.83 6.43
N CYS A 166 -2.88 -10.12 6.54
CA CYS A 166 -2.86 -8.67 6.45
C CYS A 166 -3.26 -8.17 5.05
N PHE A 167 -2.74 -8.78 3.98
CA PHE A 167 -3.17 -8.41 2.63
C PHE A 167 -4.65 -8.72 2.35
N ALA A 168 -5.16 -9.84 2.87
CA ALA A 168 -6.59 -10.18 2.79
C ALA A 168 -7.46 -9.14 3.50
N ALA A 169 -7.06 -8.71 4.70
CA ALA A 169 -7.75 -7.68 5.46
C ALA A 169 -7.73 -6.32 4.73
N ALA A 170 -6.58 -5.93 4.18
CA ALA A 170 -6.46 -4.71 3.38
C ALA A 170 -7.37 -4.74 2.13
N ALA A 171 -7.38 -5.85 1.39
CA ALA A 171 -8.25 -6.02 0.23
C ALA A 171 -9.74 -6.00 0.62
N THR A 172 -10.09 -6.58 1.77
CA THR A 172 -11.47 -6.55 2.31
C THR A 172 -11.89 -5.12 2.64
N ALA A 173 -11.02 -4.36 3.32
CA ALA A 173 -11.28 -2.96 3.63
C ALA A 173 -11.52 -2.13 2.36
N LEU A 174 -10.67 -2.31 1.33
CA LEU A 174 -10.82 -1.64 0.03
C LEU A 174 -12.12 -2.06 -0.69
N GLN A 175 -12.52 -3.33 -0.60
CA GLN A 175 -13.77 -3.80 -1.20
C GLN A 175 -14.99 -3.18 -0.52
N ARG A 176 -14.99 -3.13 0.83
CA ARG A 176 -16.05 -2.44 1.59
C ARG A 176 -16.12 -0.96 1.22
N TYR A 177 -14.96 -0.33 1.05
CA TYR A 177 -14.89 1.06 0.61
C TYR A 177 -15.49 1.25 -0.79
N ALA A 178 -15.12 0.40 -1.76
CA ALA A 178 -15.63 0.41 -3.13
C ALA A 178 -17.17 0.32 -3.21
N GLN A 179 -17.76 -0.43 -2.27
CA GLN A 179 -19.21 -0.64 -2.15
C GLN A 179 -19.94 0.50 -1.42
N GLY A 180 -19.23 1.55 -0.99
CA GLY A 180 -19.80 2.66 -0.21
C GLY A 180 -19.97 2.35 1.28
N HIS A 181 -19.44 1.23 1.78
CA HIS A 181 -19.51 0.83 3.20
C HIS A 181 -18.33 1.42 4.00
N THR A 182 -18.16 2.74 3.97
CA THR A 182 -16.99 3.43 4.55
C THR A 182 -16.74 3.11 6.01
N LEU A 183 -17.77 3.07 6.87
CA LEU A 183 -17.60 2.73 8.28
C LEU A 183 -17.13 1.28 8.49
N ALA A 184 -17.60 0.34 7.65
CA ALA A 184 -17.12 -1.03 7.69
C ALA A 184 -15.66 -1.12 7.23
N ALA A 185 -15.30 -0.41 6.14
CA ALA A 185 -13.93 -0.32 5.66
C ALA A 185 -12.97 0.21 6.74
N LEU A 186 -13.36 1.27 7.46
CA LEU A 186 -12.57 1.85 8.54
C LEU A 186 -12.38 0.89 9.71
N ARG A 187 -13.42 0.10 10.07
CA ARG A 187 -13.31 -0.93 11.11
C ARG A 187 -12.35 -2.05 10.72
N GLU A 188 -12.41 -2.52 9.48
CA GLU A 188 -11.48 -3.54 8.97
C GLU A 188 -10.04 -3.01 8.97
N LEU A 189 -9.85 -1.76 8.54
CA LEU A 189 -8.55 -1.11 8.56
C LEU A 189 -8.01 -0.94 9.99
N GLU A 190 -8.82 -0.51 10.94
CA GLU A 190 -8.43 -0.41 12.34
C GLU A 190 -8.04 -1.78 12.93
N ALA A 191 -8.76 -2.85 12.57
CA ALA A 191 -8.42 -4.21 12.98
C ALA A 191 -7.06 -4.65 12.41
N LEU A 192 -6.79 -4.37 11.13
CA LEU A 192 -5.50 -4.60 10.49
C LEU A 192 -4.38 -3.84 11.20
N GLU A 193 -4.55 -2.54 11.45
CA GLU A 193 -3.57 -1.70 12.13
C GLU A 193 -3.25 -2.21 13.54
N ARG A 194 -4.27 -2.66 14.29
CA ARG A 194 -4.08 -3.29 15.61
C ARG A 194 -3.30 -4.60 15.53
N ALA A 195 -3.59 -5.43 14.53
CA ALA A 195 -2.89 -6.69 14.32
C ALA A 195 -1.40 -6.45 13.97
N MET A 196 -1.11 -5.48 13.11
CA MET A 196 0.26 -5.06 12.77
C MET A 196 1.02 -4.56 14.01
N ARG A 197 0.41 -3.67 14.80
CA ARG A 197 0.99 -3.19 16.07
C ARG A 197 1.27 -4.32 17.06
N ALA A 198 0.36 -5.28 17.16
CA ALA A 198 0.56 -6.42 18.05
C ALA A 198 1.73 -7.28 17.57
N ARG A 199 1.82 -7.54 16.26
CA ARG A 199 2.91 -8.33 15.66
C ARG A 199 4.28 -7.70 15.90
N THR A 200 4.44 -6.41 15.57
CA THR A 200 5.73 -5.72 15.69
C THR A 200 6.19 -5.59 17.14
N ARG A 201 5.26 -5.44 18.10
CA ARG A 201 5.59 -5.49 19.55
C ARG A 201 5.99 -6.87 20.04
N GLN A 202 5.33 -7.93 19.57
CA GLN A 202 5.63 -9.30 19.98
C GLN A 202 6.89 -9.86 19.32
N HIS A 203 7.25 -9.32 18.15
CA HIS A 203 8.38 -9.75 17.34
C HIS A 203 9.16 -8.51 16.86
N PRO A 204 9.86 -7.80 17.77
CA PRO A 204 10.59 -6.59 17.43
C PRO A 204 11.67 -6.83 16.36
N ASP A 205 12.25 -8.02 16.33
CA ASP A 205 13.30 -8.39 15.36
C ASP A 205 12.75 -8.82 13.98
N ASP A 206 11.43 -8.87 13.80
CA ASP A 206 10.79 -9.14 12.51
C ASP A 206 10.75 -7.87 11.66
N ILE A 207 11.90 -7.52 11.07
CA ILE A 207 12.06 -6.28 10.30
C ILE A 207 11.20 -6.30 9.03
N ASP A 208 10.93 -7.47 8.45
CA ASP A 208 10.01 -7.61 7.31
C ASP A 208 8.59 -7.17 7.71
N ALA A 209 8.14 -7.48 8.94
CA ALA A 209 6.85 -7.01 9.44
C ALA A 209 6.82 -5.49 9.66
N HIS A 210 7.92 -4.87 10.10
CA HIS A 210 8.04 -3.41 10.21
C HIS A 210 7.96 -2.76 8.82
N ALA A 211 8.69 -3.28 7.83
CA ALA A 211 8.63 -2.81 6.45
C ALA A 211 7.20 -2.84 5.90
N MET A 212 6.50 -3.96 6.10
CA MET A 212 5.11 -4.13 5.67
C MET A 212 4.18 -3.16 6.42
N ALA A 213 4.38 -2.95 7.72
CA ALA A 213 3.59 -2.05 8.54
C ALA A 213 3.73 -0.60 8.06
N GLY A 214 4.96 -0.12 7.92
CA GLY A 214 5.26 1.23 7.44
C GLY A 214 4.66 1.50 6.07
N ASN A 215 4.81 0.55 5.14
CA ASN A 215 4.21 0.67 3.80
C ASN A 215 2.67 0.76 3.86
N PHE A 216 2.00 -0.05 4.66
CA PHE A 216 0.54 0.03 4.80
C PHE A 216 0.10 1.35 5.42
N GLU A 217 0.71 1.74 6.55
CA GLU A 217 0.32 2.95 7.28
C GLU A 217 0.48 4.19 6.40
N LEU A 218 1.61 4.36 5.71
CA LEU A 218 1.84 5.52 4.83
C LEU A 218 0.97 5.48 3.56
N THR A 219 0.73 4.30 2.99
CA THR A 219 -0.21 4.17 1.86
C THR A 219 -1.60 4.62 2.28
N PHE A 220 -2.11 4.11 3.41
CA PHE A 220 -3.43 4.46 3.91
C PHE A 220 -3.53 5.90 4.44
N ALA A 221 -2.45 6.48 4.94
CA ALA A 221 -2.40 7.90 5.31
C ALA A 221 -2.64 8.80 4.10
N GLY A 222 -2.13 8.42 2.93
CA GLY A 222 -2.29 9.17 1.69
C GLY A 222 -3.64 9.02 1.00
N VAL A 223 -4.36 7.92 1.24
CA VAL A 223 -5.64 7.66 0.54
C VAL A 223 -6.86 7.73 1.44
N ILE A 224 -6.75 7.48 2.75
CA ILE A 224 -7.89 7.49 3.68
C ILE A 224 -7.89 8.79 4.48
N PRO A 225 -8.92 9.65 4.35
CA PRO A 225 -8.90 11.01 4.92
C PRO A 225 -9.08 11.07 6.45
N VAL A 226 -9.30 9.94 7.12
CA VAL A 226 -9.54 9.87 8.57
C VAL A 226 -8.38 9.16 9.24
N GLY A 227 -7.80 9.76 10.29
CA GLY A 227 -6.70 9.14 11.04
C GLY A 227 -5.32 9.30 10.40
N VAL A 228 -5.19 10.23 9.43
CA VAL A 228 -3.95 10.50 8.68
C VAL A 228 -2.74 10.70 9.60
N GLU A 229 -2.85 11.60 10.59
CA GLU A 229 -1.74 11.86 11.53
C GLU A 229 -1.25 10.60 12.23
N GLN A 230 -2.18 9.81 12.77
CA GLN A 230 -1.82 8.63 13.53
C GLN A 230 -1.14 7.57 12.65
N ARG A 231 -1.57 7.45 11.39
CA ARG A 231 -0.92 6.56 10.41
C ARG A 231 0.43 7.10 9.98
N LEU A 232 0.56 8.40 9.78
CA LEU A 232 1.82 9.03 9.42
C LEU A 232 2.88 8.76 10.49
N THR A 233 2.58 9.10 11.75
CA THR A 233 3.50 8.88 12.88
C THR A 233 3.92 7.41 12.97
N ARG A 234 2.95 6.47 12.96
CA ARG A 234 3.28 5.04 13.03
C ARG A 234 4.07 4.56 11.82
N GLY A 235 3.73 5.06 10.64
CA GLY A 235 4.41 4.73 9.39
C GLY A 235 5.89 5.12 9.44
N ILE A 236 6.17 6.33 9.95
CA ILE A 236 7.53 6.81 10.24
C ILE A 236 8.21 5.86 11.23
N ASP A 237 7.63 5.62 12.41
CA ASP A 237 8.22 4.76 13.45
C ASP A 237 8.63 3.37 12.90
N TYR A 238 7.78 2.76 12.07
CA TYR A 238 8.07 1.47 11.48
C TYR A 238 9.17 1.52 10.42
N LEU A 239 9.20 2.56 9.59
CA LEU A 239 10.22 2.70 8.56
C LEU A 239 11.57 3.11 9.12
N GLU A 240 11.62 3.86 10.23
CA GLU A 240 12.87 4.13 10.96
C GLU A 240 13.52 2.81 11.41
N VAL A 241 12.78 1.95 12.11
CA VAL A 241 13.26 0.62 12.50
C VAL A 241 13.74 -0.17 11.28
N GLN A 242 12.98 -0.15 10.19
CA GLN A 242 13.34 -0.87 8.97
C GLN A 242 14.64 -0.35 8.33
N GLN A 243 14.86 0.96 8.29
CA GLN A 243 16.06 1.56 7.72
C GLN A 243 17.28 1.38 8.60
N ASP A 244 17.13 1.52 9.92
CA ASP A 244 18.22 1.39 10.88
C ASP A 244 18.66 -0.08 11.04
N HIS A 245 17.76 -1.03 10.75
CA HIS A 245 18.02 -2.47 10.76
C HIS A 245 17.97 -3.10 9.37
N TRP A 246 18.33 -2.36 8.32
CA TRP A 246 18.32 -2.84 6.92
C TRP A 246 18.91 -4.24 6.78
N ASP A 247 20.10 -4.49 7.34
CA ASP A 247 20.82 -5.76 7.20
C ASP A 247 20.15 -6.97 7.86
N GLN A 248 19.14 -6.73 8.72
CA GLN A 248 18.36 -7.76 9.38
C GLN A 248 17.10 -8.15 8.60
N LEU A 249 16.74 -7.43 7.53
CA LEU A 249 15.70 -7.86 6.61
C LEU A 249 16.01 -9.23 6.01
N SER A 250 14.96 -9.98 5.66
CA SER A 250 15.13 -11.29 5.07
C SER A 250 15.97 -11.22 3.78
N PRO A 251 16.75 -12.27 3.46
CA PRO A 251 17.56 -12.29 2.24
C PRO A 251 16.74 -12.05 0.97
N ARG A 252 15.46 -12.45 0.97
CA ARG A 252 14.53 -12.21 -0.12
C ARG A 252 14.19 -10.72 -0.27
N ALA A 253 13.93 -10.03 0.85
CA ALA A 253 13.61 -8.60 0.85
C ALA A 253 14.79 -7.73 0.39
N ARG A 254 16.02 -8.16 0.68
CA ARG A 254 17.26 -7.45 0.28
C ARG A 254 17.82 -7.87 -1.08
N ASN A 255 17.14 -8.72 -1.84
CA ASN A 255 17.67 -9.25 -3.09
C ASN A 255 17.69 -8.17 -4.19
N THR A 256 18.84 -7.50 -4.35
CA THR A 256 19.07 -6.47 -5.37
C THR A 256 19.09 -7.00 -6.81
N GLY A 257 19.21 -8.33 -6.99
CA GLY A 257 19.00 -8.98 -8.28
C GLY A 257 17.53 -8.94 -8.73
N VAL A 258 16.59 -8.90 -7.78
CA VAL A 258 15.14 -8.85 -8.03
C VAL A 258 14.57 -7.45 -7.88
N ALA A 259 14.99 -6.72 -6.84
CA ALA A 259 14.53 -5.38 -6.52
C ALA A 259 15.75 -4.47 -6.24
N PRO A 260 16.47 -4.00 -7.29
CA PRO A 260 17.73 -3.27 -7.10
C PRO A 260 17.60 -1.98 -6.28
N ASN A 261 16.40 -1.38 -6.25
CA ASN A 261 16.20 -0.04 -5.68
C ASN A 261 15.42 -0.03 -4.36
N VAL A 262 15.08 -1.21 -3.81
CA VAL A 262 14.14 -1.29 -2.67
C VAL A 262 14.60 -0.45 -1.45
N ARG A 263 15.89 -0.42 -1.13
CA ARG A 263 16.42 0.39 -0.02
C ARG A 263 16.14 1.88 -0.23
N SER A 264 16.55 2.44 -1.38
CA SER A 264 16.24 3.82 -1.79
C SER A 264 14.76 4.15 -1.74
N VAL A 265 13.89 3.26 -2.22
CA VAL A 265 12.45 3.52 -2.23
C VAL A 265 11.90 3.66 -0.81
N PHE A 266 12.26 2.74 0.09
CA PHE A 266 11.78 2.80 1.46
C PHE A 266 12.44 3.92 2.28
N ALA A 267 13.70 4.27 2.00
CA ALA A 267 14.35 5.44 2.60
C ALA A 267 13.67 6.74 2.14
N LEU A 268 13.30 6.83 0.87
CA LEU A 268 12.53 7.96 0.35
C LEU A 268 11.14 8.04 0.99
N PHE A 269 10.47 6.90 1.19
CA PHE A 269 9.19 6.87 1.89
C PHE A 269 9.29 7.43 3.31
N LEU A 270 10.33 7.06 4.03
CA LEU A 270 10.61 7.59 5.36
C LEU A 270 10.88 9.10 5.31
N ALA A 271 11.74 9.56 4.39
CA ALA A 271 12.09 10.97 4.25
C ALA A 271 10.87 11.86 3.88
N GLU A 272 10.05 11.42 2.93
CA GLU A 272 8.80 12.12 2.55
C GLU A 272 7.79 12.09 3.70
N GLY A 273 7.70 10.98 4.44
CA GLY A 273 6.86 10.87 5.63
C GLY A 273 7.26 11.85 6.74
N LEU A 274 8.55 11.90 7.09
CA LEU A 274 9.10 12.83 8.07
C LEU A 274 8.86 14.29 7.65
N LEU A 275 9.07 14.60 6.36
CA LEU A 275 8.87 15.95 5.83
C LEU A 275 7.39 16.36 5.88
N ALA A 276 6.48 15.45 5.51
CA ALA A 276 5.03 15.66 5.62
C ALA A 276 4.55 15.83 7.08
N HIS A 277 5.27 15.21 8.02
CA HIS A 277 5.02 15.37 9.46
C HIS A 277 5.57 16.70 9.99
N GLY A 278 6.44 17.38 9.24
CA GLY A 278 7.08 18.63 9.63
C GLY A 278 8.41 18.45 10.38
N ASP A 279 8.94 17.23 10.44
CA ASP A 279 10.25 16.96 11.06
C ASP A 279 11.37 17.20 10.03
N VAL A 280 11.69 18.47 9.84
CA VAL A 280 12.61 18.94 8.79
C VAL A 280 14.03 18.38 8.97
N GLU A 281 14.54 18.36 10.20
CA GLU A 281 15.90 17.90 10.50
C GLU A 281 16.03 16.38 10.26
N ALA A 282 15.08 15.60 10.77
CA ALA A 282 15.09 14.15 10.54
C ALA A 282 14.90 13.82 9.05
N ALA A 283 14.00 14.52 8.35
CA ALA A 283 13.82 14.36 6.91
C ALA A 283 15.11 14.66 6.14
N ALA A 284 15.80 15.75 6.47
CA ALA A 284 17.08 16.11 5.87
C ALA A 284 18.12 14.99 6.04
N GLY A 285 18.23 14.44 7.25
CA GLY A 285 19.11 13.30 7.52
C GLY A 285 18.82 12.09 6.64
N ARG A 286 17.54 11.75 6.45
CA ARG A 286 17.14 10.62 5.59
C ARG A 286 17.34 10.89 4.09
N TYR A 287 17.11 12.12 3.61
CA TYR A 287 17.48 12.47 2.24
C TYR A 287 18.99 12.41 2.01
N ALA A 288 19.80 12.88 2.95
CA ALA A 288 21.26 12.79 2.87
C ALA A 288 21.72 11.32 2.84
N GLN A 289 21.14 10.47 3.70
CA GLN A 289 21.38 9.03 3.71
C GLN A 289 21.12 8.38 2.34
N ILE A 290 20.05 8.79 1.63
CA ILE A 290 19.77 8.30 0.28
C ILE A 290 20.91 8.62 -0.69
N LEU A 291 21.62 9.73 -0.55
CA LEU A 291 22.75 10.08 -1.43
C LEU A 291 23.97 9.19 -1.17
N GLU A 292 24.12 8.70 0.05
CA GLU A 292 25.29 7.97 0.54
C GLU A 292 25.19 6.44 0.40
N PHE A 293 24.08 5.88 -0.11
CA PHE A 293 23.98 4.44 -0.34
C PHE A 293 24.95 3.95 -1.43
N GLU A 294 26.17 3.60 -1.01
CA GLU A 294 27.24 3.06 -1.86
C GLU A 294 26.97 1.63 -2.37
N ASP A 295 26.15 0.87 -1.65
CA ASP A 295 25.85 -0.54 -1.92
C ASP A 295 24.71 -0.76 -2.93
N GLN A 296 24.07 0.32 -3.39
CA GLN A 296 22.97 0.24 -4.34
C GLN A 296 23.39 0.35 -5.79
N ALA A 297 22.75 -0.45 -6.64
CA ALA A 297 23.00 -0.44 -8.07
C ALA A 297 22.65 0.93 -8.70
N ASP A 298 23.50 1.40 -9.61
CA ASP A 298 23.22 2.58 -10.42
C ASP A 298 22.18 2.24 -11.51
N THR A 299 20.91 2.50 -11.20
CA THR A 299 19.76 2.28 -12.09
C THR A 299 19.10 3.59 -12.50
N GLY A 300 18.31 3.56 -13.57
CA GLY A 300 17.46 4.70 -13.97
C GLY A 300 16.59 5.23 -12.83
N PRO A 301 15.75 4.38 -12.20
CA PRO A 301 14.94 4.77 -11.05
C PRO A 301 15.74 5.33 -9.88
N ARG A 302 16.89 4.71 -9.54
CA ARG A 302 17.75 5.17 -8.45
C ARG A 302 18.25 6.58 -8.69
N ARG A 303 18.72 6.91 -9.89
CA ARG A 303 19.18 8.27 -10.24
C ARG A 303 18.07 9.30 -10.09
N GLN A 304 16.83 8.96 -10.44
CA GLN A 304 15.68 9.86 -10.23
C GLN A 304 15.35 10.05 -8.74
N ILE A 305 15.44 8.99 -7.93
CA ILE A 305 15.29 9.09 -6.46
C ILE A 305 16.37 9.99 -5.85
N VAL A 306 17.64 9.83 -6.27
CA VAL A 306 18.75 10.72 -5.87
C VAL A 306 18.46 12.18 -6.24
N SER A 307 18.06 12.42 -7.49
CA SER A 307 17.73 13.77 -7.98
C SER A 307 16.59 14.40 -7.17
N LEU A 308 15.55 13.63 -6.84
CA LEU A 308 14.45 14.11 -6.01
C LEU A 308 14.93 14.41 -4.58
N ALA A 309 15.74 13.55 -3.98
CA ALA A 309 16.31 13.77 -2.64
C ALA A 309 17.17 15.05 -2.59
N GLN A 310 18.00 15.29 -3.60
CA GLN A 310 18.76 16.54 -3.73
C GLN A 310 17.86 17.77 -3.85
N HIS A 311 16.81 17.69 -4.67
CA HIS A 311 15.82 18.76 -4.79
C HIS A 311 15.12 19.03 -3.46
N ARG A 312 14.69 17.99 -2.73
CA ARG A 312 14.05 18.13 -1.42
C ARG A 312 14.99 18.76 -0.41
N LEU A 313 16.25 18.34 -0.33
CA LEU A 313 17.26 18.95 0.55
C LEU A 313 17.44 20.45 0.29
N ALA A 314 17.44 20.87 -0.98
CA ALA A 314 17.56 22.27 -1.34
C ALA A 314 16.30 23.11 -1.01
N ASN A 315 15.17 22.46 -0.72
CA ASN A 315 13.86 23.11 -0.60
C ASN A 315 13.05 22.65 0.63
N LEU A 316 13.69 22.11 1.67
CA LEU A 316 13.02 21.47 2.82
C LEU A 316 11.88 22.31 3.42
N GLU A 317 12.15 23.57 3.73
CA GLU A 317 11.17 24.51 4.32
C GLU A 317 9.92 24.70 3.45
N THR A 318 10.07 24.57 2.12
CA THR A 318 8.94 24.73 1.19
C THR A 318 7.96 23.57 1.26
N TYR A 319 8.44 22.39 1.64
CA TYR A 319 7.67 21.14 1.67
C TYR A 319 7.33 20.69 3.10
N ALA A 320 7.87 21.35 4.12
CA ALA A 320 7.64 21.01 5.52
C ALA A 320 6.14 21.03 5.86
N GLY A 321 5.63 19.91 6.38
CA GLY A 321 4.23 19.74 6.73
C GLY A 321 3.28 19.52 5.54
N ALA A 322 3.78 19.47 4.30
CA ALA A 322 2.97 19.29 3.11
C ALA A 322 2.37 17.87 3.05
N ARG A 323 1.05 17.78 3.19
CA ARG A 323 0.34 16.49 3.22
C ARG A 323 0.19 15.88 1.83
N GLU A 324 0.37 16.67 0.79
CA GLU A 324 0.41 16.27 -0.61
C GLU A 324 1.58 15.32 -0.91
N LEU A 325 2.56 15.22 -0.02
CA LEU A 325 3.62 14.22 -0.07
C LEU A 325 3.12 12.81 0.28
N LEU A 326 1.89 12.67 0.79
CA LEU A 326 1.27 11.38 1.10
C LEU A 326 0.26 10.97 0.00
N PRO A 327 0.26 9.70 -0.42
CA PRO A 327 1.20 8.65 -0.01
C PRO A 327 2.60 8.94 -0.56
N PRO A 328 3.67 8.54 0.14
CA PRO A 328 5.03 8.87 -0.27
C PRO A 328 5.32 8.38 -1.69
N TRP A 329 5.95 9.24 -2.49
CA TRP A 329 6.41 8.84 -3.81
C TRP A 329 7.70 8.02 -3.71
N PRO A 330 7.92 6.98 -4.54
CA PRO A 330 7.01 6.47 -5.58
C PRO A 330 5.85 5.63 -5.03
N ALA A 331 4.61 6.07 -5.27
CA ALA A 331 3.41 5.35 -4.84
C ALA A 331 2.89 4.39 -5.92
N GLY A 332 2.07 3.42 -5.51
CA GLY A 332 1.26 2.64 -6.45
C GLY A 332 2.06 1.79 -7.44
N VAL A 333 1.59 1.78 -8.71
CA VAL A 333 2.30 1.15 -9.85
C VAL A 333 3.73 1.68 -9.99
N THR A 334 3.94 2.99 -9.79
CA THR A 334 5.27 3.62 -9.86
C THR A 334 6.20 3.03 -8.82
N GLY A 335 5.72 2.74 -7.60
CA GLY A 335 6.53 2.11 -6.55
C GLY A 335 7.05 0.73 -6.94
N CYS A 336 6.21 -0.10 -7.56
CA CYS A 336 6.65 -1.42 -8.03
C CYS A 336 7.65 -1.34 -9.19
N VAL A 337 7.44 -0.44 -10.16
CA VAL A 337 8.44 -0.20 -11.23
C VAL A 337 9.73 0.37 -10.65
N ALA A 338 9.64 1.30 -9.70
CA ALA A 338 10.78 1.91 -9.04
C ALA A 338 11.61 0.87 -8.29
N CYS A 339 10.99 -0.03 -7.52
CA CYS A 339 11.70 -1.09 -6.80
C CYS A 339 12.42 -2.08 -7.72
N HIS A 340 11.79 -2.46 -8.85
CA HIS A 340 12.19 -3.62 -9.64
C HIS A 340 12.94 -3.30 -10.94
N SER A 341 12.71 -2.13 -11.54
CA SER A 341 13.33 -1.79 -12.82
C SER A 341 14.78 -1.35 -12.68
N ARG A 342 15.59 -1.68 -13.68
CA ARG A 342 16.95 -1.14 -13.83
C ARG A 342 17.01 0.10 -14.73
N GLU A 343 16.04 0.25 -15.63
CA GLU A 343 16.17 1.18 -16.77
C GLU A 343 14.96 2.08 -16.99
N ALA A 344 13.83 1.81 -16.32
CA ALA A 344 12.63 2.62 -16.44
C ALA A 344 12.92 4.08 -16.09
N THR A 345 12.28 4.97 -16.81
CA THR A 345 12.05 6.33 -16.34
C THR A 345 10.82 6.30 -15.46
N LEU A 346 10.85 6.92 -14.29
CA LEU A 346 9.67 7.09 -13.46
C LEU A 346 9.00 8.43 -13.81
N PRO A 347 7.66 8.51 -13.88
CA PRO A 347 6.98 9.79 -14.02
C PRO A 347 7.16 10.61 -12.74
N THR A 348 7.91 11.72 -12.84
CA THR A 348 8.32 12.57 -11.70
C THR A 348 8.00 14.05 -11.87
N ASP A 349 7.41 14.46 -13.00
CA ASP A 349 7.29 15.87 -13.37
C ASP A 349 6.49 16.71 -12.34
N ASP A 350 5.49 16.09 -11.72
CA ASP A 350 4.65 16.66 -10.67
C ASP A 350 5.35 16.82 -9.31
N LEU A 351 6.44 16.09 -9.07
CA LEU A 351 7.10 16.03 -7.76
C LEU A 351 8.03 17.21 -7.48
N TYR A 352 8.47 17.89 -8.53
CA TYR A 352 9.32 19.07 -8.44
C TYR A 352 8.53 20.37 -8.24
N LEU A 353 7.19 20.28 -8.24
CA LEU A 353 6.31 21.41 -8.02
C LEU A 353 6.19 21.74 -6.53
N VAL A 354 6.01 23.02 -6.23
CA VAL A 354 5.75 23.52 -4.87
C VAL A 354 4.36 23.07 -4.42
N PRO A 355 4.15 22.70 -3.15
CA PRO A 355 2.82 22.35 -2.63
C PRO A 355 1.79 23.45 -2.92
N GLY A 356 0.57 23.05 -3.33
CA GLY A 356 -0.50 23.97 -3.72
C GLY A 356 -0.44 24.46 -5.17
N VAL A 357 0.61 24.15 -5.94
CA VAL A 357 0.66 24.40 -7.39
C VAL A 357 -0.01 23.24 -8.14
N VAL A 358 -1.27 23.41 -8.51
CA VAL A 358 -1.98 22.46 -9.39
C VAL A 358 -1.72 22.83 -10.85
N LEU A 359 -0.98 22.01 -11.58
CA LEU A 359 -0.97 22.10 -13.04
C LEU A 359 -2.34 21.64 -13.54
N ARG A 360 -3.15 22.59 -14.00
CA ARG A 360 -4.43 22.33 -14.67
C ARG A 360 -4.24 22.02 -16.14
#